data_AF-A0A2W5RJ44-F1
#
_entry.id   AF-A0A2W5RJ44-F1
#
_cell.length_a   1.000
_cell.length_b   1.000
_cell.length_c   1.000
_cell.angle_alpha   90.00
_cell.angle_beta   90.00
_cell.angle_gamma   90.00
#
_symmetry.space_group_name_H-M   'P 1'
#
loop_
_entity.id
_entity.type
_entity.pdbx_description
1 polymer ?
#
loop_
_entity_poly.entity_id
_entity_poly.type
_entity_poly.pdbx_seq_one_letter_code
_entity_poly.pdbx_strand_id
1 'polypeptide(L)'
;MNVLIVDDNASAAELLQELIVLQDHTARVARHLRQNAQDRPLMLVAISGYGVGDAAGAQAAPLFDHYLQKPIDFDALDRLLATPPAAA
;
A
#
# COMPACT_ATOMS: atom_id res chain seq x y z
N MET A 1 15.42 3.43 -11.35
CA MET A 1 14.97 2.77 -10.10
C MET A 1 13.45 2.79 -10.08
N ASN A 2 12.80 1.71 -9.63
CA ASN A 2 11.35 1.63 -9.55
C ASN A 2 10.91 1.96 -8.12
N VAL A 3 10.00 2.91 -7.97
CA VAL A 3 9.49 3.37 -6.67
C VAL A 3 8.00 3.04 -6.55
N LEU A 4 7.62 2.44 -5.42
CA LEU A 4 6.22 2.23 -5.03
C LEU A 4 5.88 3.21 -3.91
N ILE A 5 4.87 4.04 -4.12
CA ILE A 5 4.40 5.04 -3.14
C ILE A 5 3.20 4.46 -2.38
N VAL A 6 3.32 4.45 -1.05
CA VAL A 6 2.32 3.94 -0.10
C VAL A 6 2.06 5.07 0.90
N ASP A 7 0.99 5.82 0.65
CA ASP A 7 0.60 6.98 1.45
C ASP A 7 -0.94 6.96 1.58
N ASP A 8 -1.45 7.16 2.79
CA ASP A 8 -2.88 7.20 3.08
C ASP A 8 -3.53 8.50 2.58
N ASN A 9 -2.73 9.55 2.37
CA ASN A 9 -3.13 10.77 1.71
C ASN A 9 -2.94 10.67 0.21
N ALA A 10 -4.04 10.39 -0.49
CA ALA A 10 -4.12 10.36 -1.95
C ALA A 10 -3.42 11.54 -2.64
N SER A 11 -3.70 12.78 -2.21
CA SER A 11 -3.17 13.98 -2.86
C SER A 11 -1.66 14.11 -2.68
N ALA A 12 -1.13 13.74 -1.50
CA ALA A 12 0.31 13.70 -1.25
C ALA A 12 0.99 12.62 -2.10
N ALA A 13 0.37 11.45 -2.21
CA ALA A 13 0.87 10.34 -3.02
C ALA A 13 1.01 10.72 -4.50
N GLU A 14 0.00 11.41 -5.06
CA GLU A 14 0.03 11.89 -6.45
C GLU A 14 1.12 12.92 -6.68
N LEU A 15 1.20 13.95 -5.82
CA LEU A 15 2.20 15.00 -5.97
C LEU A 15 3.63 14.45 -5.87
N LEU A 16 3.86 13.49 -4.97
CA LEU A 16 5.14 12.81 -4.86
C LEU A 16 5.45 11.95 -6.10
N GLN A 17 4.44 11.29 -6.68
CA GLN A 17 4.59 10.56 -7.94
C GLN A 17 5.06 11.51 -9.05
N GLU A 18 4.39 12.66 -9.21
CA GLU A 18 4.75 13.67 -10.21
C GLU A 18 6.20 14.15 -10.03
N LEU A 19 6.61 14.48 -8.80
CA LEU A 19 7.97 14.93 -8.50
C LEU A 19 9.02 13.85 -8.85
N ILE A 20 8.77 12.59 -8.53
CA ILE A 20 9.70 11.50 -8.84
C ILE A 20 9.79 11.27 -10.36
N VAL A 21 8.67 11.37 -11.07
CA VAL A 21 8.64 11.28 -12.54
C VAL A 21 9.42 12.44 -13.18
N LEU A 22 9.32 13.66 -12.64
CA LEU A 22 10.09 14.81 -13.10
C LEU A 22 11.61 14.63 -12.92
N GLN A 23 12.04 13.75 -12.01
CA GLN A 23 13.45 13.40 -11.83
C GLN A 23 13.89 12.24 -12.74
N ASP A 24 13.16 11.91 -13.80
CA ASP A 24 13.42 10.77 -14.70
C ASP A 24 13.37 9.39 -14.01
N HIS A 25 12.60 9.27 -12.93
CA HIS A 25 12.37 8.00 -12.22
C HIS A 25 10.97 7.45 -12.47
N THR A 26 10.80 6.14 -12.33
CA THR A 26 9.48 5.51 -12.45
C THR A 26 8.87 5.34 -11.07
N ALA A 27 7.71 5.97 -10.84
CA ALA A 27 6.93 5.84 -9.62
C ALA A 27 5.49 5.39 -9.90
N ARG A 28 4.93 4.58 -8.99
CA ARG A 28 3.53 4.18 -9.01
C ARG A 28 2.92 4.33 -7.63
N VAL A 29 1.70 4.86 -7.55
CA VAL A 29 0.92 4.87 -6.31
C VAL A 29 0.25 3.50 -6.15
N ALA A 30 0.35 2.89 -4.97
CA ALA A 30 -0.21 1.56 -4.70
C ALA A 30 -1.72 1.47 -5.02
N ARG A 31 -2.49 2.53 -4.76
CA ARG A 31 -3.92 2.62 -5.11
C ARG A 31 -4.18 2.43 -6.61
N HIS A 32 -3.29 2.96 -7.46
CA HIS A 32 -3.40 2.81 -8.91
C HIS A 32 -3.07 1.38 -9.35
N LEU A 33 -2.22 0.66 -8.63
CA LEU A 33 -1.97 -0.74 -8.91
C LEU A 33 -3.23 -1.59 -8.68
N ARG A 34 -4.01 -1.30 -7.62
CA ARG A 34 -5.30 -1.96 -7.38
C ARG A 34 -6.28 -1.70 -8.54
N GLN A 35 -6.40 -0.45 -8.98
CA GLN A 35 -7.32 -0.07 -10.07
C GLN A 35 -6.92 -0.66 -11.43
N ASN A 36 -5.61 -0.81 -11.69
CA ASN A 36 -5.10 -1.32 -12.96
C ASN A 36 -4.82 -2.83 -12.95
N ALA A 37 -5.22 -3.55 -11.90
CA ALA A 37 -4.84 -4.96 -11.72
C ALA A 37 -5.44 -5.89 -12.79
N GLN A 38 -6.45 -5.47 -13.57
CA GLN A 38 -7.09 -6.23 -14.66
C GLN A 38 -7.18 -7.74 -14.36
N ASP A 39 -7.97 -8.08 -13.34
CA ASP A 39 -8.24 -9.44 -12.83
C ASP A 39 -7.01 -10.23 -12.33
N ARG A 40 -5.84 -9.59 -12.22
CA ARG A 40 -4.68 -10.19 -11.57
C ARG A 40 -4.81 -10.05 -10.05
N PRO A 41 -4.73 -11.14 -9.29
CA PRO A 41 -4.76 -11.05 -7.83
C PRO A 41 -3.55 -10.25 -7.35
N LEU A 42 -3.81 -9.08 -6.77
CA LEU A 42 -2.81 -8.19 -6.20
C LEU A 42 -3.14 -7.98 -4.73
N MET A 43 -2.29 -8.49 -3.85
CA MET A 43 -2.38 -8.21 -2.41
C MET A 43 -1.56 -6.96 -2.08
N LEU A 44 -2.21 -5.94 -1.54
CA LEU A 44 -1.57 -4.73 -1.05
C LEU A 44 -1.58 -4.74 0.49
N VAL A 45 -0.40 -4.71 1.11
CA VAL A 45 -0.24 -4.69 2.57
C VAL A 45 0.35 -3.35 2.99
N ALA A 46 -0.36 -2.58 3.80
CA ALA A 46 0.16 -1.34 4.37
C ALA A 46 1.06 -1.63 5.57
N ILE A 47 2.16 -0.89 5.74
CA ILE A 47 3.00 -0.97 6.94
C ILE A 47 3.07 0.42 7.58
N SER A 48 2.35 0.61 8.70
CA SER A 48 2.16 1.91 9.35
C SER A 48 2.77 1.95 10.75
N GLY A 49 3.27 3.12 11.18
CA GLY A 49 3.62 3.38 12.58
C GLY A 49 2.41 3.73 13.46
N TYR A 50 1.26 3.98 12.83
CA TYR A 50 0.00 4.31 13.48
C TYR A 50 -0.94 3.09 13.41
N GLY A 51 -1.54 2.73 14.54
CA GLY A 51 -2.41 1.55 14.64
C GLY A 51 -3.70 1.68 13.82
N VAL A 52 -4.40 0.58 13.61
CA VAL A 52 -5.68 0.52 12.85
C VAL A 52 -6.80 1.39 13.46
N GLY A 53 -6.65 1.82 14.73
CA GLY A 53 -7.55 2.75 15.41
C GLY A 53 -7.21 4.24 15.24
N ASP A 54 -6.14 4.56 14.52
CA ASP A 54 -5.75 5.94 14.25
C ASP A 54 -6.44 6.47 13.00
N ALA A 55 -6.77 7.76 12.96
CA ALA A 55 -7.56 8.36 11.87
C ALA A 55 -6.92 8.17 10.47
N ALA A 56 -5.58 8.06 10.43
CA ALA A 56 -4.80 7.72 9.24
C ALA A 56 -5.00 6.26 8.78
N GLY A 57 -5.03 5.32 9.73
CA GLY A 57 -5.30 3.90 9.44
C GLY A 57 -6.72 3.66 8.90
N ALA A 58 -7.70 4.40 9.43
CA ALA A 58 -9.10 4.30 8.99
C ALA A 58 -9.34 4.82 7.56
N GLN A 59 -8.63 5.88 7.13
CA GLN A 59 -8.71 6.37 5.74
C GLN A 59 -8.01 5.46 4.74
N ALA A 60 -6.96 4.76 5.17
CA ALA A 60 -6.26 3.79 4.35
C ALA A 60 -7.03 2.47 4.17
N ALA A 61 -7.98 2.15 5.05
CA ALA A 61 -8.75 0.88 5.14
C ALA A 61 -9.28 0.28 3.81
N PRO A 62 -9.80 1.07 2.84
CA PRO A 62 -10.31 0.51 1.59
C PRO A 62 -9.23 0.29 0.51
N LEU A 63 -7.99 0.72 0.73
CA LEU A 63 -6.91 0.70 -0.27
C LEU A 63 -5.94 -0.47 -0.14
N PHE A 64 -5.87 -1.10 1.03
CA PHE A 64 -5.03 -2.27 1.29
C PHE A 64 -5.89 -3.45 1.75
N ASP A 65 -5.39 -4.67 1.55
CA ASP A 65 -6.03 -5.90 2.00
C ASP A 65 -5.71 -6.17 3.47
N HIS A 66 -4.51 -5.76 3.90
CA HIS A 66 -3.99 -5.98 5.23
C HIS A 66 -3.13 -4.81 5.72
N TYR A 67 -2.98 -4.72 7.04
CA TYR A 67 -2.21 -3.67 7.72
C TYR A 67 -1.26 -4.32 8.73
N LEU A 68 0.00 -3.95 8.67
CA LEU A 68 1.02 -4.31 9.65
C LEU A 68 1.44 -3.04 10.42
N GLN A 69 1.44 -3.12 11.75
CA GLN A 69 1.94 -2.03 12.59
C GLN A 69 3.46 -2.16 12.75
N LYS A 70 4.18 -1.03 12.83
CA LYS A 70 5.58 -0.99 13.23
C LYS A 70 5.69 -0.94 14.78
N PRO A 71 6.66 -1.63 15.40
CA PRO A 71 7.58 -2.58 14.78
C PRO A 71 6.85 -3.81 14.25
N ILE A 72 7.29 -4.32 13.09
CA ILE A 72 6.62 -5.42 12.40
C ILE A 72 6.71 -6.67 13.26
N ASP A 73 5.55 -7.25 13.57
CA ASP A 73 5.43 -8.59 14.13
C ASP A 73 5.63 -9.63 13.00
N PHE A 74 6.72 -10.38 13.06
CA PHE A 74 7.06 -11.39 12.05
C PHE A 74 6.11 -12.60 12.07
N ASP A 75 5.55 -12.95 13.24
CA ASP A 75 4.53 -14.01 13.29
C ASP A 75 3.23 -13.55 12.61
N ALA A 76 2.89 -12.26 12.73
CA ALA A 76 1.75 -11.67 12.01
C ALA A 76 2.02 -11.61 10.49
N LEU A 77 3.25 -11.28 10.09
CA LEU A 77 3.66 -11.30 8.68
C LEU A 77 3.60 -12.71 8.09
N ASP A 78 4.10 -13.73 8.80
CA ASP A 78 4.08 -15.12 8.31
C ASP A 78 2.66 -15.65 8.12
N ARG A 79 1.74 -15.32 9.03
CA ARG A 79 0.31 -15.65 8.88
C ARG A 79 -0.33 -14.95 7.68
N LEU A 80 0.05 -13.70 7.44
CA LEU A 80 -0.42 -12.93 6.30
C LEU A 80 0.07 -13.53 4.99
N LEU A 81 1.36 -13.88 4.90
CA LEU A 81 1.96 -14.49 3.71
C LEU A 81 1.45 -15.92 3.45
N ALA A 82 1.02 -16.64 4.50
CA ALA A 82 0.37 -17.93 4.37
C ALA A 82 -1.09 -17.83 3.87
N THR A 83 -1.67 -16.64 3.82
CA THR A 83 -3.01 -16.39 3.30
C THR A 83 -2.93 -16.09 1.80
N PRO A 84 -3.53 -16.91 0.92
CA PRO A 84 -3.53 -16.62 -0.51
C PRO A 84 -4.31 -15.32 -0.81
N PRO A 85 -3.89 -14.51 -1.81
CA PRO A 85 -4.66 -13.35 -2.22
C PRO A 85 -6.07 -13.81 -2.62
N ALA A 86 -7.09 -13.25 -1.97
CA ALA A 86 -8.47 -13.54 -2.32
C ALA A 86 -8.68 -13.18 -3.80
N ALA A 87 -9.03 -14.18 -4.61
CA ALA A 87 -9.37 -13.96 -6.01
C ALA A 87 -10.63 -13.08 -6.06
N ALA A 88 -10.50 -11.91 -6.66
CA ALA A 88 -11.62 -11.05 -7.04
C ALA A 88 -12.30 -11.60 -8.29
#